data_AF-A0A967WCD0-F1
#
_entry.id   AF-A0A967WCD0-F1
#
_cell.length_a   1.000
_cell.length_b   1.000
_cell.length_c   1.000
_cell.angle_alpha   90.00
_cell.angle_beta   90.00
_cell.angle_gamma   90.00
#
_symmetry.space_group_name_H-M   'P 1'
#
loop_
_entity.id
_entity.type
_entity.pdbx_description
1 polymer ?
#
loop_
_entity_poly.entity_id
_entity_poly.type
_entity_poly.pdbx_seq_one_letter_code
_entity_poly.pdbx_strand_id
1 'polypeptide(L)'
;VATDADGSLAVIGVTPEQAQTDLMRLGALISERKPEAVNELETMHYRYLAARSPGAGEKATTAYRLRLLFLDRWNLWPRLTKYRTWQGANGETLDGTNNGSERAIGWWIKERYRTMRGYKRRKSAVNVSRLLAWCGNHLNRGGADLSL
;
A
#
# COMPACT_ATOMS: atom_id res chain seq x y z
N VAL A 1 8.99 27.72 10.31
CA VAL A 1 9.37 27.19 11.64
C VAL A 1 8.29 26.21 12.05
N ALA A 2 8.65 25.01 12.53
CA ALA A 2 7.66 24.07 13.04
C ALA A 2 7.02 24.65 14.31
N THR A 3 5.70 24.57 14.45
CA THR A 3 4.98 25.15 15.60
C THR A 3 4.01 24.15 16.19
N ASP A 4 3.94 24.10 17.52
CA ASP A 4 2.95 23.31 18.28
C ASP A 4 1.73 24.17 18.60
N ALA A 5 0.95 24.50 17.58
CA ALA A 5 -0.14 25.47 17.69
C ALA A 5 -1.25 25.05 18.67
N ASP A 6 -1.43 23.74 18.90
CA ASP A 6 -2.41 23.20 19.85
C ASP A 6 -1.80 22.75 21.19
N GLY A 7 -0.49 22.95 21.38
CA GLY A 7 0.25 22.59 22.60
C GLY A 7 0.35 21.10 22.87
N SER A 8 -0.14 20.24 21.97
CA SER A 8 -0.30 18.82 22.25
C SER A 8 1.01 18.05 22.18
N LEU A 9 2.01 18.54 21.45
CA LEU A 9 3.33 17.92 21.38
C LEU A 9 4.10 18.16 22.68
N ALA A 10 4.06 19.39 23.21
CA ALA A 10 4.71 19.74 24.47
C ALA A 10 4.17 18.90 25.65
N VAL A 11 2.86 18.63 25.68
CA VAL A 11 2.21 17.79 26.72
C VAL A 11 2.79 16.37 26.79
N ILE A 12 3.24 15.83 25.65
CA ILE A 12 3.85 14.49 25.58
C ILE A 12 5.38 14.53 25.54
N GLY A 13 5.99 15.69 25.75
CA GLY A 13 7.44 15.87 25.74
C GLY A 13 8.09 15.81 24.36
N VAL A 14 7.33 16.06 23.29
CA VAL A 14 7.83 16.09 21.91
C VAL A 14 7.95 17.53 21.43
N THR A 15 9.09 17.88 20.83
CA THR A 15 9.26 19.21 20.23
C THR A 15 8.68 19.27 18.82
N PRO A 16 8.23 20.45 18.34
CA PRO A 16 7.82 20.63 16.94
C PRO A 16 8.88 20.16 15.93
N GLU A 17 10.15 20.40 16.23
CA GLU A 17 11.29 20.03 15.39
C GLU A 17 11.46 18.51 15.32
N GLN A 18 11.26 17.81 16.45
CA GLN A 18 11.27 16.34 16.47
C GLN A 18 10.12 15.79 15.63
N ALA A 19 8.91 16.35 15.75
CA ALA A 19 7.76 15.93 14.96
C ALA A 19 7.99 16.14 13.45
N GLN A 20 8.58 17.26 13.06
CA GLN A 20 8.97 17.49 11.68
C GLN A 20 10.02 16.49 11.19
N THR A 21 11.03 16.21 12.02
CA THR A 21 12.09 15.24 11.73
C THR A 21 11.51 13.84 11.51
N ASP A 22 10.59 13.41 12.37
CA ASP A 22 9.93 12.11 12.24
C ASP A 22 9.12 12.00 10.94
N LEU A 23 8.41 13.07 10.55
CA LEU A 23 7.65 13.11 9.29
C LEU A 23 8.57 13.05 8.06
N MET A 24 9.69 13.79 8.08
CA MET A 24 10.69 13.73 7.00
C MET A 24 11.29 12.32 6.91
N ARG A 25 11.62 11.73 8.07
CA ARG A 25 12.17 10.38 8.13
C ARG A 25 11.17 9.34 7.63
N LEU A 26 9.89 9.46 7.98
CA LEU A 26 8.82 8.61 7.44
C LEU A 26 8.76 8.68 5.91
N GLY A 27 8.90 9.87 5.33
CA GLY A 27 8.98 10.05 3.86
C GLY A 27 10.16 9.30 3.23
N ALA A 28 11.34 9.37 3.86
CA ALA A 28 12.51 8.61 3.42
C ALA A 28 12.27 7.10 3.52
N LEU A 29 11.72 6.61 4.64
CA LEU A 29 11.38 5.19 4.83
C LEU A 29 10.43 4.69 3.74
N ILE A 30 9.38 5.45 3.42
CA ILE A 30 8.39 5.10 2.37
C ILE A 30 9.03 5.00 0.99
N SER A 31 10.09 5.78 0.75
CA SER A 31 10.84 5.76 -0.50
C SER A 31 11.80 4.56 -0.56
N GLU A 32 12.51 4.27 0.53
CA GLU A 32 13.46 3.15 0.63
C GLU A 32 12.75 1.78 0.66
N ARG A 33 11.62 1.68 1.39
CA ARG A 33 10.82 0.47 1.61
C ARG A 33 11.62 -0.72 2.10
N LYS A 34 12.55 -0.51 3.04
CA LYS A 34 13.31 -1.58 3.68
C LYS A 34 12.42 -2.34 4.68
N PRO A 35 12.32 -3.67 4.64
CA PRO A 35 11.50 -4.45 5.58
C PRO A 35 11.84 -4.18 7.05
N GLU A 36 13.13 -3.99 7.36
CA GLU A 36 13.68 -3.83 8.71
C GLU A 36 13.25 -2.50 9.36
N ALA A 37 12.82 -1.53 8.56
CA ALA A 37 12.33 -0.23 9.05
C ALA A 37 11.04 -0.33 9.89
N VAL A 38 10.41 -1.52 9.96
CA VAL A 38 9.29 -1.79 10.87
C VAL A 38 9.63 -1.47 12.32
N ASN A 39 10.86 -1.73 12.76
CA ASN A 39 11.33 -1.46 14.12
C ASN A 39 11.50 0.04 14.39
N GLU A 40 11.92 0.80 13.36
CA GLU A 40 12.03 2.25 13.44
C GLU A 40 10.65 2.91 13.55
N LEU A 41 9.66 2.40 12.79
CA LEU A 41 8.27 2.86 12.85
C LEU A 41 7.61 2.55 14.20
N GLU A 42 7.91 1.40 14.80
CA GLU A 42 7.49 1.06 16.15
C GLU A 42 8.03 2.10 17.16
N THR A 43 9.33 2.39 17.09
CA THR A 43 9.98 3.40 17.95
C THR A 43 9.34 4.78 17.79
N MET A 44 9.05 5.18 16.55
CA MET A 44 8.34 6.44 16.29
C MET A 44 6.92 6.43 16.85
N HIS A 45 6.17 5.33 16.72
CA HIS A 45 4.84 5.22 17.31
C HIS A 45 4.88 5.39 18.84
N TYR A 46 5.83 4.73 19.52
CA TYR A 46 5.96 4.84 20.96
C TYR A 46 6.20 6.26 21.44
N ARG A 47 6.90 7.09 20.68
CA ARG A 47 7.11 8.52 21.00
C ARG A 47 5.80 9.29 21.16
N TYR A 48 4.76 8.92 20.40
CA TYR A 48 3.45 9.59 20.44
C TYR A 48 2.41 8.82 21.26
N LEU A 49 2.78 7.72 21.92
CA LEU A 49 1.82 6.83 22.59
C LEU A 49 0.99 7.53 23.68
N ALA A 50 1.61 8.49 24.39
CA ALA A 50 0.98 9.27 25.44
C ALA A 50 -0.08 10.29 24.93
N ALA A 51 -0.19 10.49 23.61
CA ALA A 51 -1.16 11.43 23.05
C ALA A 51 -2.59 10.98 23.33
N ARG A 52 -3.37 11.85 23.99
CA ARG A 52 -4.77 11.62 24.36
C ARG A 52 -5.64 11.46 23.12
N SER A 53 -6.54 10.47 23.15
CA SER A 53 -7.62 10.37 22.17
C SER A 53 -8.61 11.55 22.30
N PRO A 54 -9.20 12.03 21.20
CA PRO A 54 -10.22 13.07 21.26
C PRO A 54 -11.49 12.54 21.94
N GLY A 55 -12.12 13.38 22.76
CA GLY A 55 -13.45 13.13 23.31
C GLY A 55 -14.57 13.34 22.28
N ALA A 56 -15.81 13.05 22.68
CA ALA A 56 -16.98 13.28 21.83
C ALA A 56 -17.10 14.77 21.46
N GLY A 57 -17.16 15.06 20.16
CA GLY A 57 -17.22 16.43 19.64
C GLY A 57 -15.89 17.18 19.59
N GLU A 58 -14.80 16.61 20.11
CA GLU A 58 -13.47 17.21 20.03
C GLU A 58 -12.78 16.89 18.69
N LYS A 59 -11.93 17.80 18.22
CA LYS A 59 -11.04 17.53 17.10
C LYS A 59 -9.79 16.79 17.58
N ALA A 60 -9.29 15.88 16.76
CA ALA A 60 -7.99 15.24 16.98
C ALA A 60 -6.86 16.28 16.96
N THR A 61 -6.06 16.31 18.03
CA THR A 61 -4.85 17.12 18.16
C THR A 61 -3.74 16.64 17.25
N THR A 62 -2.71 17.46 17.06
CA THR A 62 -1.53 17.16 16.26
C THR A 62 -0.81 15.91 16.78
N ALA A 63 -0.54 15.84 18.08
CA ALA A 63 0.09 14.67 18.70
C ALA A 63 -0.69 13.38 18.47
N TYR A 64 -2.02 13.42 18.59
CA TYR A 64 -2.87 12.24 18.37
C TYR A 64 -2.90 11.80 16.90
N ARG A 65 -2.89 12.76 15.96
CA ARG A 65 -2.79 12.45 14.53
C ARG A 65 -1.47 11.76 14.20
N LEU A 66 -0.36 12.21 14.79
CA LEU A 66 0.95 11.56 14.63
C LEU A 66 0.95 10.15 15.24
N ARG A 67 0.36 9.97 16.43
CA ARG A 67 0.17 8.65 17.04
C ARG A 67 -0.50 7.67 16.08
N LEU A 68 -1.61 8.07 15.45
CA LEU A 68 -2.35 7.23 14.50
C LEU A 68 -1.59 7.03 13.18
N LEU A 69 -0.94 8.06 12.67
CA LEU A 69 -0.12 7.96 11.45
C LEU A 69 0.97 6.90 11.62
N PHE A 70 1.76 6.96 12.69
CA PHE A 70 2.83 5.99 12.92
C PHE A 70 2.29 4.59 13.22
N LEU A 71 1.17 4.47 13.96
CA LEU A 71 0.51 3.18 14.18
C LEU A 71 0.09 2.52 12.87
N ASP A 72 -0.56 3.29 11.99
CA ASP A 72 -1.03 2.80 10.70
C ASP A 72 0.14 2.39 9.81
N ARG A 73 1.19 3.22 9.73
CA ARG A 73 2.38 2.91 8.93
C ARG A 73 3.12 1.69 9.46
N TRP A 74 3.26 1.55 10.78
CA TRP A 74 3.84 0.37 11.41
C TRP A 74 3.05 -0.90 11.07
N ASN A 75 1.72 -0.89 11.26
CA ASN A 75 0.85 -2.02 10.97
C ASN A 75 0.84 -2.44 9.49
N LEU A 76 0.93 -1.47 8.57
CA LEU A 76 0.91 -1.73 7.13
C LEU A 76 2.28 -2.11 6.57
N TRP A 77 3.38 -1.85 7.29
CA TRP A 77 4.73 -2.01 6.77
C TRP A 77 5.06 -3.40 6.22
N PRO A 78 4.71 -4.52 6.92
CA PRO A 78 5.00 -5.86 6.42
C PRO A 78 4.25 -6.19 5.11
N ARG A 79 3.07 -5.58 4.90
CA ARG A 79 2.31 -5.72 3.65
C ARG A 79 2.94 -4.88 2.54
N LEU A 80 3.35 -3.65 2.85
CA LEU A 80 3.95 -2.72 1.89
C LEU A 80 5.29 -3.23 1.35
N THR A 81 6.06 -3.91 2.19
CA THR A 81 7.40 -4.43 1.86
C THR A 81 7.41 -5.91 1.50
N LYS A 82 6.23 -6.57 1.46
CA LYS A 82 6.10 -8.02 1.24
C LYS A 82 6.78 -8.50 -0.03
N TYR A 83 6.76 -7.70 -1.09
CA TYR A 83 7.39 -8.04 -2.35
C TYR A 83 8.91 -8.27 -2.25
N ARG A 84 9.57 -7.67 -1.27
CA ARG A 84 11.02 -7.83 -1.04
C ARG A 84 11.37 -9.12 -0.28
N THR A 85 10.42 -9.72 0.43
CA THR A 85 10.66 -10.88 1.30
C THR A 85 9.89 -12.12 0.86
N TRP A 86 8.89 -11.98 0.00
CA TRP A 86 8.13 -13.11 -0.51
C TRP A 86 8.96 -13.92 -1.50
N GLN A 87 8.98 -15.23 -1.28
CA GLN A 87 9.48 -16.21 -2.22
C GLN A 87 8.41 -17.28 -2.43
N GLY A 88 8.22 -17.70 -3.68
CA GLY A 88 7.37 -18.82 -4.05
C GLY A 88 8.06 -20.18 -3.80
N ALA A 89 7.31 -21.26 -4.02
CA ALA A 89 7.78 -22.62 -3.78
C ALA A 89 8.99 -23.03 -4.63
N ASN A 90 9.20 -22.37 -5.77
CA ASN A 90 10.31 -22.63 -6.68
C ASN A 90 11.30 -21.44 -6.73
N GLY A 91 11.29 -20.57 -5.73
CA GLY A 91 12.16 -19.39 -5.66
C GLY A 91 11.65 -18.19 -6.46
N GLU A 92 10.36 -18.16 -6.83
CA GLU A 92 9.77 -17.01 -7.50
C GLU A 92 9.82 -15.76 -6.61
N THR A 93 10.15 -14.61 -7.16
CA THR A 93 10.17 -13.32 -6.44
C THR A 93 9.17 -12.34 -7.05
N LEU A 94 8.75 -11.34 -6.26
CA LEU A 94 7.96 -10.22 -6.78
C LEU A 94 8.88 -9.06 -7.16
N ASP A 95 8.67 -8.47 -8.34
CA ASP A 95 9.50 -7.38 -8.88
C ASP A 95 9.26 -6.03 -8.17
N GLY A 96 8.21 -5.94 -7.34
CA GLY A 96 7.84 -4.71 -6.63
C GLY A 96 7.20 -3.64 -7.51
N THR A 97 6.94 -3.95 -8.78
CA THR A 97 6.29 -3.04 -9.72
C THR A 97 4.88 -3.53 -10.03
N ASN A 98 4.04 -2.64 -10.54
CA ASN A 98 2.72 -3.05 -11.04
C ASN A 98 2.76 -3.44 -12.52
N ASN A 99 3.92 -3.43 -13.19
CA ASN A 99 4.05 -3.63 -14.64
C ASN A 99 3.45 -4.97 -15.11
N GLY A 100 3.62 -6.04 -14.33
CA GLY A 100 3.00 -7.34 -14.63
C GLY A 100 1.46 -7.24 -14.60
N SER A 101 0.92 -6.69 -13.53
CA SER A 101 -0.51 -6.47 -13.34
C SER A 101 -1.10 -5.50 -14.37
N GLU A 102 -0.42 -4.39 -14.66
CA GLU A 102 -0.84 -3.40 -15.65
C GLU A 102 -0.83 -3.96 -17.06
N ARG A 103 0.19 -4.75 -17.44
CA ARG A 103 0.21 -5.45 -18.73
C ARG A 103 -0.93 -6.47 -18.83
N ALA A 104 -1.16 -7.27 -17.79
CA ALA A 104 -2.27 -8.22 -17.76
C ALA A 104 -3.62 -7.51 -17.90
N ILE A 105 -3.84 -6.43 -17.13
CA ILE A 105 -5.08 -5.63 -17.22
C ILE A 105 -5.19 -4.94 -18.59
N GLY A 106 -4.12 -4.32 -19.08
CA GLY A 106 -4.08 -3.57 -20.32
C GLY A 106 -4.31 -4.46 -21.54
N TRP A 107 -3.44 -5.45 -21.74
CA TRP A 107 -3.46 -6.30 -22.94
C TRP A 107 -4.57 -7.33 -22.93
N TRP A 108 -4.85 -7.95 -21.78
CA TRP A 108 -5.80 -9.06 -21.76
C TRP A 108 -7.22 -8.59 -21.54
N ILE A 109 -7.43 -7.52 -20.76
CA ILE A 109 -8.76 -7.01 -20.46
C ILE A 109 -9.04 -5.77 -21.32
N LYS A 110 -8.36 -4.64 -21.09
CA LYS A 110 -8.75 -3.34 -21.67
C LYS A 110 -8.69 -3.29 -23.20
N GLU A 111 -7.62 -3.77 -23.84
CA GLU A 111 -7.48 -3.76 -25.30
C GLU A 111 -8.56 -4.60 -25.99
N ARG A 112 -8.82 -5.81 -25.46
CA ARG A 112 -9.82 -6.73 -26.04
C ARG A 112 -11.26 -6.35 -25.67
N TYR A 113 -11.44 -5.47 -24.68
CA TYR A 113 -12.73 -4.88 -24.31
C TYR A 113 -13.00 -3.51 -24.92
N ARG A 114 -12.06 -2.93 -25.67
CA ARG A 114 -12.13 -1.54 -26.15
C ARG A 114 -13.38 -1.25 -26.99
N THR A 115 -13.93 -2.24 -27.68
CA THR A 115 -15.12 -2.12 -28.54
C THR A 115 -16.43 -2.43 -27.82
N MET A 116 -16.41 -3.00 -26.60
CA MET A 116 -17.59 -3.36 -25.82
C MET A 116 -17.91 -2.28 -24.77
N ARG A 117 -19.18 -1.83 -24.72
CA ARG A 117 -19.66 -0.86 -23.70
C ARG A 117 -20.10 -1.50 -22.37
N GLY A 118 -19.84 -2.79 -22.17
CA GLY A 118 -20.16 -3.52 -20.94
C GLY A 118 -20.92 -4.82 -21.18
N TYR A 119 -21.07 -5.61 -20.11
CA TYR A 119 -21.77 -6.90 -20.17
C TYR A 119 -23.23 -6.76 -19.74
N LYS A 120 -24.13 -7.42 -20.47
CA LYS A 120 -25.56 -7.49 -20.11
C LYS A 120 -25.84 -8.50 -18.99
N ARG A 121 -24.90 -9.41 -18.69
CA ARG A 121 -25.03 -10.45 -17.67
C ARG A 121 -23.71 -10.63 -16.91
N ARG A 122 -23.78 -10.77 -15.58
CA ARG A 122 -22.59 -11.03 -14.72
C ARG A 122 -21.85 -12.30 -15.14
N LYS A 123 -22.56 -13.35 -15.53
CA LYS A 123 -21.96 -14.63 -15.98
C LYS A 123 -21.05 -14.44 -17.19
N SER A 124 -21.47 -13.61 -18.16
CA SER A 124 -20.65 -13.28 -19.33
C SER A 124 -19.36 -12.56 -18.92
N ALA A 125 -19.44 -11.64 -17.96
CA ALA A 125 -18.26 -10.95 -17.43
C ALA A 125 -17.21 -11.92 -16.86
N VAL A 126 -17.67 -12.89 -16.06
CA VAL A 126 -16.79 -13.91 -15.48
C VAL A 126 -16.22 -14.83 -16.55
N ASN A 127 -17.08 -15.35 -17.45
CA ASN A 127 -16.66 -16.31 -18.48
C ASN A 127 -15.60 -15.72 -19.40
N VAL A 128 -15.81 -14.49 -19.90
CA VAL A 128 -14.83 -13.90 -20.83
C VAL A 128 -13.57 -13.48 -20.10
N SER A 129 -13.65 -12.97 -18.87
CA SER A 129 -12.44 -12.66 -18.07
C SER A 129 -11.58 -13.91 -17.83
N ARG A 130 -12.21 -15.07 -17.56
CA ARG A 130 -11.50 -16.35 -17.42
C ARG A 130 -10.88 -16.82 -18.73
N LEU A 131 -11.62 -16.75 -19.84
CA LEU A 131 -11.11 -17.12 -21.16
C LEU A 131 -9.88 -16.28 -21.52
N LEU A 132 -9.94 -14.96 -21.30
CA LEU A 132 -8.84 -14.04 -21.61
C LEU A 132 -7.61 -14.29 -20.74
N ALA A 133 -7.80 -14.54 -19.44
CA ALA A 133 -6.70 -14.93 -18.56
C ALA A 133 -6.06 -16.25 -19.00
N TRP A 134 -6.87 -17.25 -19.38
CA TRP A 134 -6.38 -18.52 -19.89
C TRP A 134 -5.58 -18.36 -21.20
N CYS A 135 -6.08 -17.57 -22.15
CA CYS A 135 -5.35 -17.24 -23.37
C CYS A 135 -4.03 -16.54 -23.08
N GLY A 136 -4.05 -15.57 -22.15
CA GLY A 136 -2.86 -14.83 -21.72
C GLY A 136 -1.75 -15.75 -21.19
N ASN A 137 -2.13 -16.73 -20.37
CA ASN A 137 -1.20 -17.72 -19.81
C ASN A 137 -0.55 -18.64 -20.86
N HIS A 138 -1.17 -18.79 -22.04
CA HIS A 138 -0.64 -19.60 -23.13
C HIS A 138 0.20 -18.82 -24.14
N LEU A 139 0.31 -17.48 -24.02
CA LEU A 139 1.08 -16.66 -24.97
C LEU A 139 2.55 -17.10 -25.07
N ASN A 140 3.17 -17.45 -23.94
CA ASN A 140 4.55 -17.92 -23.91
C ASN A 140 4.70 -19.40 -24.33
N ARG A 141 3.59 -20.07 -24.70
CA ARG A 141 3.53 -21.50 -25.07
C ARG A 141 3.00 -21.70 -26.49
N GLY A 142 3.06 -20.68 -27.34
CA GLY A 142 2.56 -20.74 -28.73
C GLY A 142 1.12 -20.28 -28.92
N GLY A 143 0.48 -19.76 -27.87
CA GLY A 143 -0.90 -19.28 -27.91
C GLY A 143 -1.89 -20.32 -27.40
N ALA A 144 -3.11 -19.86 -27.11
CA ALA A 144 -4.21 -20.70 -26.67
C ALA A 144 -4.90 -21.33 -27.88
N ASP A 145 -5.11 -22.64 -27.84
CA ASP A 145 -5.92 -23.34 -28.85
C ASP A 145 -7.41 -23.11 -28.57
N LEU A 146 -8.07 -22.36 -29.45
CA LEU A 146 -9.49 -22.04 -29.35
C LEU A 146 -10.38 -23.02 -30.14
N SER A 147 -9.78 -24.06 -30.74
CA SER A 147 -10.51 -25.04 -31.55
C SER A 147 -11.02 -26.25 -30.75
N LEU A 148 -10.74 -26.30 -29.44
CA LEU A 148 -11.25 -27.31 -28.50
C LEU A 148 -12.71 -27.11 -28.09
#